data_AF-A0A382P977-F1
#
_entry.id   AF-A0A382P977-F1
#
_cell.length_a   1.000
_cell.length_b   1.000
_cell.length_c   1.000
_cell.angle_alpha   90.00
_cell.angle_beta   90.00
_cell.angle_gamma   90.00
#
_symmetry.space_group_name_H-M   'P 1'
#
loop_
_entity.id
_entity.type
_entity.pdbx_description
1 polymer ?
#
loop_
_entity_poly.entity_id
_entity_poly.type
_entity_poly.pdbx_seq_one_letter_code
_entity_poly.pdbx_strand_id
1 'polypeptide(L)'
;MKKLLILILALTFKIGAVQAACDFIINIGDKSTKIVEKFAEPMPMFMGQFMLPVQSPELCPNDNLNDMIAVEYVFLGENLETVLRLAAIRMVVLNDGQNTESNKLTLMNYAKKVYGDFDTGQNPSIFNSFYAWEKNKNLIIYKRMYNQENIIDEEIFITNDEY
;
A
#
# COMPACT_ATOMS: atom_id res chain seq x y z
N MET A 1 -34.08 -25.48 31.62
CA MET A 1 -34.19 -24.70 30.36
C MET A 1 -33.56 -23.30 30.43
N LYS A 2 -33.53 -22.59 31.58
CA LYS A 2 -32.87 -21.25 31.69
C LYS A 2 -31.33 -21.24 31.69
N LYS A 3 -30.66 -22.32 32.12
CA LYS A 3 -29.19 -22.36 32.21
C LYS A 3 -28.49 -22.68 30.88
N LEU A 4 -29.20 -23.20 29.88
CA LEU A 4 -28.63 -23.53 28.57
C LEU A 4 -28.60 -22.33 27.62
N LEU A 5 -29.45 -21.32 27.85
CA LEU A 5 -29.50 -20.10 27.03
C LEU A 5 -28.31 -19.15 27.27
N ILE A 6 -27.67 -19.23 28.44
CA ILE A 6 -26.56 -18.34 28.81
C ILE A 6 -25.25 -18.79 28.16
N LEU A 7 -25.09 -20.07 27.83
CA LEU A 7 -23.87 -20.59 27.20
C LEU A 7 -23.77 -20.24 25.71
N ILE A 8 -24.90 -19.93 25.07
CA ILE A 8 -24.97 -19.63 23.62
C ILE A 8 -24.61 -18.16 23.34
N LEU A 9 -24.62 -17.30 24.37
CA LEU A 9 -24.26 -15.88 24.22
C LEU A 9 -22.75 -15.61 24.31
N ALA A 10 -21.94 -16.61 24.67
CA ALA A 10 -20.49 -16.46 24.83
C ALA A 10 -19.68 -16.73 23.54
N LEU A 11 -20.32 -17.08 22.42
CA LEU A 11 -19.62 -17.64 21.25
C LEU A 11 -19.53 -16.76 20.00
N THR A 12 -20.04 -15.52 19.99
CA THR A 12 -20.09 -14.73 18.75
C THR A 12 -19.66 -13.29 18.93
N PHE A 13 -18.42 -13.05 19.32
CA PHE A 13 -17.70 -11.82 18.95
C PHE A 13 -16.20 -12.09 18.86
N LYS A 14 -15.80 -13.05 18.02
CA LYS A 14 -14.51 -12.89 17.33
C LYS A 14 -14.74 -11.87 16.23
N ILE A 15 -14.83 -10.59 16.62
CA ILE A 15 -14.60 -9.50 15.68
C ILE A 15 -13.14 -9.72 15.29
N GLY A 16 -12.91 -10.41 14.16
CA GLY A 16 -11.59 -10.34 13.54
C GLY A 16 -11.30 -8.86 13.42
N ALA A 17 -10.20 -8.39 14.01
CA ALA A 17 -9.76 -7.02 13.79
C ALA A 17 -9.73 -6.87 12.27
N VAL A 18 -10.63 -6.06 11.72
CA VAL A 18 -10.54 -5.66 10.33
C VAL A 18 -9.25 -4.88 10.28
N GLN A 19 -8.18 -5.53 9.85
CA GLN A 19 -6.87 -4.92 9.72
C GLN A 19 -6.99 -3.93 8.58
N ALA A 20 -7.15 -2.67 8.97
CA ALA A 20 -7.32 -1.58 8.03
C ALA A 20 -6.00 -1.37 7.29
N ALA A 21 -6.12 -1.06 6.01
CA ALA A 21 -5.02 -0.45 5.29
C ALA A 21 -4.74 0.95 5.88
N CYS A 22 -3.61 1.53 5.50
CA CYS A 22 -3.35 2.95 5.67
C CYS A 22 -4.55 3.80 5.24
N ASP A 23 -4.78 4.91 5.94
CA ASP A 23 -5.80 5.87 5.54
C ASP A 23 -5.22 6.76 4.43
N PHE A 24 -5.39 6.33 3.18
CA PHE A 24 -4.94 7.07 2.00
C PHE A 24 -5.78 8.32 1.69
N ILE A 25 -6.80 8.65 2.50
CA ILE A 25 -7.64 9.87 2.42
C ILE A 25 -8.58 9.94 1.19
N ILE A 26 -8.16 9.39 0.06
CA ILE A 26 -8.89 9.33 -1.20
C ILE A 26 -8.78 7.92 -1.81
N ASN A 27 -9.70 7.59 -2.73
CA ASN A 27 -9.72 6.33 -3.46
C ASN A 27 -9.24 6.52 -4.91
N ILE A 28 -8.89 5.42 -5.57
CA ILE A 28 -8.60 5.44 -7.01
C ILE A 28 -9.81 6.03 -7.77
N GLY A 29 -9.53 6.97 -8.68
CA GLY A 29 -10.49 7.76 -9.44
C GLY A 29 -10.90 9.09 -8.81
N ASP A 30 -10.64 9.28 -7.50
CA ASP A 30 -10.95 10.53 -6.81
C ASP A 30 -10.07 11.69 -7.29
N LYS A 31 -10.58 12.91 -7.10
CA LYS A 31 -9.88 14.15 -7.42
C LYS A 31 -8.74 14.42 -6.44
N SER A 32 -7.63 14.96 -6.92
CA SER A 32 -6.46 15.32 -6.10
C SER A 32 -6.71 16.39 -5.03
N THR A 33 -7.83 17.13 -5.10
CA THR A 33 -8.11 18.31 -4.26
C THR A 33 -7.84 18.10 -2.77
N LYS A 34 -8.33 16.99 -2.18
CA LYS A 34 -8.10 16.72 -0.74
C LYS A 34 -6.64 16.44 -0.40
N ILE A 35 -5.90 15.82 -1.32
CA ILE A 35 -4.47 15.52 -1.15
C ILE A 35 -3.64 16.79 -1.27
N VAL A 36 -3.97 17.64 -2.25
CA VAL A 36 -3.32 18.95 -2.43
C VAL A 36 -3.53 19.85 -1.21
N GLU A 37 -4.77 19.93 -0.70
CA GLU A 37 -5.09 20.72 0.50
C GLU A 37 -4.35 20.23 1.75
N LYS A 38 -4.15 18.91 1.88
CA LYS A 38 -3.55 18.31 3.08
C LYS A 38 -2.02 18.31 3.06
N PHE A 39 -1.43 18.09 1.89
CA PHE A 39 0.01 17.85 1.76
C PHE A 39 0.68 18.92 0.88
N ALA A 40 0.62 18.76 -0.43
CA ALA A 40 1.21 19.67 -1.40
C ALA A 40 0.70 19.35 -2.83
N GLU A 41 1.02 20.24 -3.78
CA GLU A 41 0.84 19.96 -5.20
C GLU A 41 1.74 18.79 -5.66
N PRO A 42 1.23 17.87 -6.50
CA PRO A 42 2.03 16.78 -7.04
C PRO A 42 3.03 17.30 -8.08
N MET A 43 4.13 16.58 -8.26
CA MET A 43 5.17 16.92 -9.22
C MET A 43 4.92 16.22 -10.57
N PRO A 44 5.18 16.87 -11.71
CA PRO A 44 5.10 16.21 -13.01
C PRO A 44 6.18 15.13 -13.14
N MET A 45 5.78 13.94 -13.58
CA MET A 45 6.68 12.79 -13.81
C MET A 45 6.91 12.59 -15.31
N PHE A 46 5.82 12.35 -16.03
CA PHE A 46 5.77 12.20 -17.48
C PHE A 46 4.60 13.00 -18.03
N MET A 47 4.47 13.09 -19.35
CA MET A 47 3.35 13.79 -19.97
C MET A 47 2.01 13.21 -19.47
N GLY A 48 1.26 14.04 -18.75
CA GLY A 48 -0.04 13.71 -18.18
C GLY A 48 -0.02 12.84 -16.92
N GLN A 49 1.15 12.57 -16.33
CA GLN A 49 1.30 11.85 -15.07
C GLN A 49 1.99 12.72 -14.01
N PHE A 50 1.45 12.70 -12.80
CA PHE A 50 1.95 13.46 -11.66
C PHE A 50 2.10 12.56 -10.44
N MET A 51 3.03 12.87 -9.56
CA MET A 51 3.30 12.06 -8.37
C MET A 51 3.52 12.94 -7.14
N LEU A 52 2.94 12.54 -6.02
CA LEU A 52 3.21 13.14 -4.72
C LEU A 52 3.65 12.05 -3.72
N PRO A 53 4.90 12.08 -3.23
CA PRO A 53 5.34 11.18 -2.19
C PRO A 53 4.97 11.74 -0.81
N VAL A 54 4.45 10.87 0.06
CA VAL A 54 4.15 11.15 1.47
C VAL A 54 4.80 10.06 2.32
N GLN A 55 5.41 10.41 3.45
CA GLN A 55 6.04 9.41 4.31
C GLN A 55 4.98 8.50 4.95
N SER A 56 5.23 7.19 4.96
CA SER A 56 4.24 6.22 5.47
C SER A 56 3.74 6.46 6.90
N PRO A 57 4.52 7.00 7.87
CA PRO A 57 3.99 7.26 9.21
C PRO A 57 2.83 8.26 9.25
N GLU A 58 2.70 9.14 8.25
CA GLU A 58 1.60 10.11 8.16
C GLU A 58 0.26 9.47 7.77
N LEU A 59 0.30 8.33 7.10
CA LEU A 59 -0.87 7.62 6.56
C LEU A 59 -1.12 6.28 7.27
N CYS A 60 -0.09 5.71 7.88
CA CYS A 60 -0.06 4.37 8.44
C CYS A 60 0.49 4.34 9.88
N PRO A 61 0.04 5.23 10.79
CA PRO A 61 0.68 5.43 12.10
C PRO A 61 0.64 4.19 13.01
N ASN A 62 -0.24 3.23 12.74
CA ASN A 62 -0.44 2.02 13.54
C ASN A 62 0.20 0.76 12.94
N ASP A 63 0.86 0.87 11.78
CA ASP A 63 1.33 -0.28 11.00
C ASP A 63 2.84 -0.53 11.11
N ASN A 64 3.54 0.23 11.96
CA ASN A 64 5.00 0.15 12.15
C ASN A 64 5.79 0.33 10.84
N LEU A 65 5.23 1.11 9.91
CA LEU A 65 5.93 1.57 8.72
C LEU A 65 6.71 2.83 9.08
N ASN A 66 7.95 2.95 8.57
CA ASN A 66 8.85 4.06 8.88
C ASN A 66 8.99 5.03 7.68
N ASP A 67 9.78 6.07 7.87
CA ASP A 67 10.07 7.11 6.87
C ASP A 67 10.86 6.60 5.65
N MET A 68 11.46 5.41 5.72
CA MET A 68 12.09 4.72 4.58
C MET A 68 11.08 3.98 3.71
N ILE A 69 9.78 4.12 3.98
CA ILE A 69 8.68 3.67 3.12
C ILE A 69 7.87 4.90 2.72
N ALA A 70 7.89 5.23 1.42
CA ALA A 70 7.12 6.32 0.85
C ALA A 70 5.79 5.79 0.29
N VAL A 71 4.71 6.53 0.52
CA VAL A 71 3.44 6.35 -0.18
C VAL A 71 3.37 7.39 -1.29
N GLU A 72 3.43 6.95 -2.54
CA GLU A 72 3.34 7.80 -3.71
C GLU A 72 1.91 7.76 -4.26
N TYR A 73 1.25 8.92 -4.27
CA TYR A 73 0.01 9.12 -5.01
C TYR A 73 0.36 9.40 -6.46
N VAL A 74 -0.08 8.54 -7.37
CA VAL A 74 0.14 8.68 -8.82
C VAL A 74 -1.15 9.16 -9.46
N PHE A 75 -1.13 10.37 -10.01
CA PHE A 75 -2.27 11.01 -10.63
C PHE A 75 -2.14 11.09 -12.15
N LEU A 76 -3.28 11.11 -12.84
CA LEU A 76 -3.39 11.40 -14.27
C LEU A 76 -4.22 12.68 -14.50
N GLY A 77 -3.83 13.44 -15.52
CA GLY A 77 -4.54 14.66 -15.96
C GLY A 77 -3.79 15.36 -17.10
N GLU A 78 -4.31 16.46 -17.63
CA GLU A 78 -3.65 17.16 -18.74
C GLU A 78 -2.47 18.01 -18.27
N ASN A 79 -2.66 18.75 -17.17
CA ASN A 79 -1.65 19.61 -16.54
C ASN A 79 -2.04 19.91 -15.06
N LEU A 80 -1.14 20.56 -14.31
CA LEU A 80 -1.36 20.89 -12.88
C LEU A 80 -2.50 21.88 -12.63
N GLU A 81 -2.91 22.66 -13.62
CA GLU A 81 -4.04 23.59 -13.50
C GLU A 81 -5.39 22.87 -13.62
N THR A 82 -5.39 21.64 -14.14
CA THR A 82 -6.57 20.78 -14.23
C THR A 82 -6.70 19.88 -13.00
N VAL A 83 -7.93 19.49 -12.69
CA VAL A 83 -8.19 18.53 -11.63
C VAL A 83 -7.63 17.17 -12.02
N LEU A 84 -6.60 16.73 -11.31
CA LEU A 84 -5.99 15.42 -11.51
C LEU A 84 -6.83 14.33 -10.82
N ARG A 85 -6.78 13.12 -11.36
CA ARG A 85 -7.45 11.94 -10.78
C ARG A 85 -6.42 10.93 -10.32
N LEU A 86 -6.64 10.37 -9.12
CA LEU A 86 -5.75 9.35 -8.58
C LEU A 86 -5.87 8.09 -9.43
N ALA A 87 -4.79 7.69 -10.06
CA ALA A 87 -4.72 6.48 -10.87
C ALA A 87 -4.15 5.31 -10.07
N ALA A 88 -3.12 5.55 -9.25
CA ALA A 88 -2.55 4.50 -8.44
C ALA A 88 -1.98 5.03 -7.11
N ILE A 89 -1.85 4.13 -6.15
CA ILE A 89 -1.06 4.34 -4.93
C ILE A 89 0.10 3.35 -4.96
N ARG A 90 1.30 3.85 -4.73
CA ARG A 90 2.49 3.01 -4.56
C ARG A 90 2.98 3.15 -3.13
N MET A 91 3.37 2.04 -2.51
CA MET A 91 4.15 2.05 -1.27
C MET A 91 5.52 1.53 -1.63
N VAL A 92 6.56 2.36 -1.58
CA VAL A 92 7.89 2.07 -2.11
C VAL A 92 8.90 2.07 -0.97
N VAL A 93 9.73 1.02 -0.90
CA VAL A 93 10.86 0.97 0.03
C VAL A 93 12.04 1.75 -0.53
N LEU A 94 12.55 2.70 0.25
CA LEU A 94 13.73 3.50 -0.07
C LEU A 94 14.98 2.82 0.52
N ASN A 95 15.65 1.97 -0.26
CA ASN A 95 16.84 1.26 0.22
C ASN A 95 18.12 2.14 0.20
N ASP A 96 19.03 1.86 1.13
CA ASP A 96 20.29 2.58 1.39
C ASP A 96 21.49 2.06 0.56
N GLY A 97 21.22 1.32 -0.52
CA GLY A 97 22.25 0.61 -1.29
C GLY A 97 22.64 -0.76 -0.72
N GLN A 98 22.29 -1.06 0.54
CA GLN A 98 22.59 -2.33 1.20
C GLN A 98 21.32 -3.16 1.47
N ASN A 99 20.18 -2.71 0.95
CA ASN A 99 18.86 -3.32 1.12
C ASN A 99 18.42 -3.39 2.60
N THR A 100 18.93 -2.49 3.46
CA THR A 100 18.68 -2.56 4.91
C THR A 100 17.20 -2.55 5.25
N GLU A 101 16.39 -1.75 4.55
CA GLU A 101 14.95 -1.66 4.84
C GLU A 101 14.21 -2.88 4.30
N SER A 102 14.46 -3.28 3.05
CA SER A 102 13.83 -4.47 2.47
C SER A 102 14.18 -5.77 3.20
N ASN A 103 15.37 -5.86 3.81
CA ASN A 103 15.77 -7.02 4.61
C ASN A 103 14.95 -7.17 5.91
N LYS A 104 14.28 -6.12 6.38
CA LYS A 104 13.37 -6.19 7.54
C LYS A 104 12.04 -6.87 7.21
N LEU A 105 11.71 -7.03 5.92
CA LEU A 105 10.42 -7.57 5.44
C LEU A 105 9.21 -6.76 5.91
N THR A 106 9.40 -5.51 6.35
CA THR A 106 8.33 -4.67 6.91
C THR A 106 7.18 -4.51 5.93
N LEU A 107 7.48 -4.10 4.69
CA LEU A 107 6.46 -3.89 3.67
C LEU A 107 5.82 -5.21 3.21
N MET A 108 6.60 -6.28 3.05
CA MET A 108 6.07 -7.62 2.79
C MET A 108 5.05 -8.06 3.85
N ASN A 109 5.41 -7.96 5.12
CA ASN A 109 4.56 -8.38 6.24
C ASN A 109 3.29 -7.52 6.29
N TYR A 110 3.41 -6.22 6.01
CA TYR A 110 2.27 -5.34 5.86
C TYR A 110 1.37 -5.77 4.70
N ALA A 111 1.92 -6.07 3.52
CA ALA A 111 1.17 -6.52 2.35
C ALA A 111 0.37 -7.80 2.66
N LYS A 112 1.01 -8.79 3.29
CA LYS A 112 0.38 -10.04 3.71
C LYS A 112 -0.75 -9.82 4.71
N LYS A 113 -0.50 -8.99 5.72
CA LYS A 113 -1.45 -8.66 6.78
C LYS A 113 -2.67 -7.92 6.24
N VAL A 114 -2.46 -6.93 5.38
CA VAL A 114 -3.50 -5.98 4.96
C VAL A 114 -4.20 -6.39 3.68
N TYR A 115 -3.46 -6.83 2.66
CA TYR A 115 -4.00 -7.05 1.33
C TYR A 115 -4.23 -8.53 1.02
N GLY A 116 -3.43 -9.43 1.57
CA GLY A 116 -3.64 -10.87 1.40
C GLY A 116 -2.32 -11.62 1.47
N ASP A 117 -2.35 -12.80 2.07
CA ASP A 117 -1.17 -13.65 2.18
C ASP A 117 -0.81 -14.30 0.83
N PHE A 118 0.47 -14.55 0.63
CA PHE A 118 1.03 -15.15 -0.58
C PHE A 118 2.26 -15.99 -0.26
N ASP A 119 2.52 -17.03 -1.05
CA ASP A 119 3.61 -17.96 -0.78
C ASP A 119 4.97 -17.39 -1.19
N THR A 120 5.89 -17.26 -0.23
CA THR A 120 7.27 -16.81 -0.47
C THR A 120 8.27 -17.98 -0.43
N GLY A 121 7.77 -19.22 -0.38
CA GLY A 121 8.55 -20.39 -0.05
C GLY A 121 9.00 -20.41 1.42
N GLN A 122 10.01 -21.24 1.71
CA GLN A 122 10.49 -21.45 3.08
C GLN A 122 11.25 -20.25 3.66
N ASN A 123 11.85 -19.42 2.81
CA ASN A 123 12.65 -18.27 3.24
C ASN A 123 12.18 -16.99 2.53
N PRO A 124 11.37 -16.15 3.19
CA PRO A 124 10.87 -14.90 2.60
C PRO A 124 11.99 -13.93 2.20
N SER A 125 13.16 -13.98 2.83
CA SER A 125 14.25 -13.04 2.57
C SER A 125 14.88 -13.18 1.18
N ILE A 126 14.74 -14.34 0.53
CA ILE A 126 15.22 -14.60 -0.84
C ILE A 126 14.12 -14.48 -1.90
N PHE A 127 12.92 -14.08 -1.51
CA PHE A 127 11.83 -13.87 -2.46
C PHE A 127 12.23 -12.81 -3.49
N ASN A 128 12.16 -13.17 -4.76
CA ASN A 128 12.59 -12.36 -5.90
C ASN A 128 11.57 -12.49 -7.04
N SER A 129 10.37 -11.99 -6.81
CA SER A 129 9.24 -12.09 -7.74
C SER A 129 8.16 -11.06 -7.41
N PHE A 130 6.97 -11.24 -7.96
CA PHE A 130 5.80 -10.46 -7.64
C PHE A 130 4.56 -11.36 -7.49
N TYR A 131 3.56 -10.84 -6.77
CA TYR A 131 2.23 -11.41 -6.70
C TYR A 131 1.22 -10.33 -7.05
N ALA A 132 0.19 -10.70 -7.82
CA ALA A 132 -0.92 -9.82 -8.17
C ALA A 132 -2.25 -10.49 -7.83
N TRP A 133 -3.16 -9.75 -7.21
CA TRP A 133 -4.49 -10.24 -6.87
C TRP A 133 -5.48 -9.09 -6.75
N GLU A 134 -6.76 -9.42 -6.87
CA GLU A 134 -7.82 -8.45 -6.66
C GLU A 134 -8.28 -8.44 -5.20
N LYS A 135 -8.52 -7.25 -4.67
CA LYS A 135 -9.16 -7.04 -3.38
C LYS A 135 -10.01 -5.79 -3.40
N ASN A 136 -11.27 -5.90 -3.02
CA ASN A 136 -12.21 -4.78 -2.97
C ASN A 136 -12.29 -3.96 -4.29
N LYS A 137 -12.24 -4.66 -5.44
CA LYS A 137 -12.19 -4.08 -6.80
C LYS A 137 -10.91 -3.31 -7.16
N ASN A 138 -9.88 -3.41 -6.32
CA ASN A 138 -8.55 -2.92 -6.64
C ASN A 138 -7.67 -4.09 -7.07
N LEU A 139 -6.82 -3.86 -8.06
CA LEU A 139 -5.68 -4.70 -8.37
C LEU A 139 -4.54 -4.32 -7.41
N ILE A 140 -4.09 -5.29 -6.62
CA ILE A 140 -2.96 -5.16 -5.72
C ILE A 140 -1.79 -5.97 -6.29
N ILE A 141 -0.63 -5.34 -6.41
CA ILE A 141 0.60 -6.01 -6.81
C ILE A 141 1.64 -5.79 -5.72
N TYR A 142 2.13 -6.87 -5.12
CA TYR A 142 3.35 -6.82 -4.32
C TYR A 142 4.52 -7.27 -5.18
N LYS A 143 5.55 -6.43 -5.30
CA LYS A 143 6.79 -6.73 -6.02
C LYS A 143 7.96 -6.65 -5.05
N ARG A 144 8.88 -7.59 -5.17
CA ARG A 144 10.21 -7.53 -4.53
C ARG A 144 11.19 -8.20 -5.46
N MET A 145 12.02 -7.41 -6.14
CA MET A 145 12.96 -7.93 -7.14
C MET A 145 14.30 -7.20 -7.11
N TYR A 146 15.40 -7.90 -7.40
CA TYR A 146 16.70 -7.26 -7.58
C TYR A 146 16.76 -6.52 -8.92
N ASN A 147 17.18 -5.26 -8.89
CA ASN A 147 17.52 -4.48 -10.08
C ASN A 147 18.98 -4.74 -10.52
N GLN A 148 19.41 -4.03 -11.57
CA GLN A 148 20.75 -4.21 -12.16
C GLN A 148 21.91 -3.89 -11.20
N GLU A 149 21.65 -3.11 -10.15
CA GLU A 149 22.63 -2.70 -9.13
C GLU A 149 22.59 -3.62 -7.90
N ASN A 150 21.84 -4.73 -7.96
CA ASN A 150 21.54 -5.63 -6.84
C ASN A 150 20.81 -4.94 -5.67
N ILE A 151 20.10 -3.84 -5.95
CA ILE A 151 19.19 -3.22 -5.00
C ILE A 151 17.82 -3.85 -5.15
N ILE A 152 17.14 -4.10 -4.03
CA ILE A 152 15.78 -4.62 -4.03
C ILE A 152 14.83 -3.47 -4.34
N ASP A 153 14.14 -3.59 -5.46
CA ASP A 153 12.94 -2.82 -5.79
C ASP A 153 11.76 -3.52 -5.09
N GLU A 154 11.37 -3.01 -3.91
CA GLU A 154 10.22 -3.51 -3.16
C GLU A 154 9.10 -2.49 -3.14
N GLU A 155 7.92 -2.89 -3.61
CA GLU A 155 6.73 -2.03 -3.61
C GLU A 155 5.42 -2.79 -3.44
N ILE A 156 4.40 -2.07 -2.97
CA ILE A 156 2.98 -2.42 -3.16
C ILE A 156 2.42 -1.41 -4.16
N PHE A 157 1.80 -1.89 -5.23
CA PHE A 157 1.10 -1.07 -6.21
C PHE A 157 -0.40 -1.36 -6.13
N ILE A 158 -1.21 -0.31 -6.09
CA ILE A 158 -2.67 -0.38 -5.93
C ILE A 158 -3.31 0.44 -7.05
N THR A 159 -4.10 -0.19 -7.90
CA THR A 159 -4.92 0.46 -8.95
C THR A 159 -6.28 -0.25 -9.10
N ASN A 160 -7.06 0.05 -10.13
CA ASN A 160 -8.24 -0.69 -10.56
C ASN A 160 -8.27 -0.84 -12.10
N ASP A 161 -9.31 -1.48 -12.64
CA ASP A 161 -9.40 -1.75 -14.09
C ASP A 161 -9.58 -0.50 -14.97
N GLU A 162 -9.95 0.64 -14.39
CA GLU A 162 -10.12 1.91 -15.12
C GLU A 162 -8.78 2.65 -15.32
N TYR A 163 -7.84 2.51 -14.37
CA TYR A 163 -6.63 3.33 -14.26
C TYR A 163 -5.32 2.53 -14.35
#